data_AF-A0A2N3N8M9-F1
#
_entry.id   AF-A0A2N3N8M9-F1
#
_cell.length_a   1.000
_cell.length_b   1.000
_cell.length_c   1.000
_cell.angle_alpha   90.00
_cell.angle_beta   90.00
_cell.angle_gamma   90.00
#
_symmetry.space_group_name_H-M   'P 1'
#
loop_
_entity.id
_entity.type
_entity.pdbx_description
1 polymer ?
#
loop_
_entity_poly.entity_id
_entity_poly.type
_entity_poly.pdbx_seq_one_letter_code
_entity_poly.pdbx_strand_id
1 'polypeptide(L)'
;MKIFALCLAAGLCGVSRAHTIFCQLESGGTTYPVGHGIRVPTYDGPQTSVNAPVMACNGPPNPTRPSSEIIPVTAGSNVSAIWRHTLESGPGDVMDPGHKGPTMAYLRKVSDAKTDTGVGDGWFKISGIGYNGGTWGSDIVINNQGKQVIHIPECLEDGQYLLRAEMVALHGARSPNGAQFYMECAQIEVTGGTGAAKPQTYSIPGIYSGNDPGVLIDIYNTNLNQKEYVVPGPPAFTCS
;
A
#
# COMPACT_ATOMS: atom_id res chain seq x y z
N MET A 1 -7.52 -24.41 59.98
CA MET A 1 -8.03 -24.32 58.59
C MET A 1 -7.61 -22.96 58.03
N LYS A 2 -6.54 -22.88 57.23
CA LYS A 2 -6.09 -21.64 56.57
C LYS A 2 -6.05 -21.91 55.07
N ILE A 3 -7.02 -21.37 54.35
CA ILE A 3 -7.13 -21.49 52.90
C ILE A 3 -6.31 -20.34 52.30
N PHE A 4 -5.23 -20.68 51.59
CA PHE A 4 -4.50 -19.73 50.74
C PHE A 4 -5.29 -19.56 49.43
N ALA A 5 -5.81 -18.36 49.20
CA ALA A 5 -6.41 -17.99 47.92
C ALA A 5 -5.28 -17.64 46.94
N LEU A 6 -5.15 -18.43 45.88
CA LEU A 6 -4.23 -18.16 44.77
C LEU A 6 -4.95 -17.22 43.78
N CYS A 7 -4.57 -15.94 43.75
CA CYS A 7 -5.05 -15.01 42.72
C CYS A 7 -4.34 -15.30 41.39
N LEU A 8 -5.09 -15.84 40.41
CA LEU A 8 -4.62 -15.97 39.04
C LEU A 8 -4.77 -14.60 38.34
N ALA A 9 -3.66 -13.90 38.11
CA ALA A 9 -3.66 -12.70 37.28
C ALA A 9 -3.72 -13.12 35.80
N ALA A 10 -4.88 -12.99 35.17
CA ALA A 10 -5.00 -13.13 33.73
C ALA A 10 -4.40 -11.88 33.06
N GLY A 11 -3.21 -12.01 32.46
CA GLY A 11 -2.65 -10.97 31.60
C GLY A 11 -3.50 -10.84 30.35
N LEU A 12 -4.12 -9.66 30.14
CA LEU A 12 -4.70 -9.32 28.85
C LEU A 12 -3.55 -9.12 27.85
N CYS A 13 -3.27 -10.13 27.03
CA CYS A 13 -2.53 -9.94 25.79
C CYS A 13 -3.40 -9.10 24.85
N GLY A 14 -3.22 -7.78 24.88
CA GLY A 14 -3.81 -6.90 23.86
C GLY A 14 -3.27 -7.29 22.50
N VAL A 15 -4.14 -7.72 21.59
CA VAL A 15 -3.77 -7.84 20.18
C VAL A 15 -3.45 -6.44 19.67
N SER A 16 -2.19 -6.19 19.30
CA SER A 16 -1.78 -4.90 18.76
C SER A 16 -2.36 -4.75 17.35
N ARG A 17 -3.43 -3.95 17.20
CA ARG A 17 -4.09 -3.65 15.91
C ARG A 17 -3.38 -2.57 15.09
N ALA A 18 -2.06 -2.68 15.01
CA ALA A 18 -1.22 -1.60 14.54
C ALA A 18 -1.06 -1.54 13.03
N HIS A 19 -0.88 -2.69 12.39
CA HIS A 19 -0.35 -2.79 11.03
C HIS A 19 -1.45 -3.18 10.02
N THR A 20 -1.10 -3.35 8.74
CA THR A 20 -2.10 -3.44 7.67
C THR A 20 -1.62 -4.25 6.46
N ILE A 21 -2.57 -4.78 5.68
CA ILE A 21 -2.37 -5.53 4.44
C ILE A 21 -3.41 -5.04 3.40
N PHE A 22 -2.98 -4.76 2.18
CA PHE A 22 -3.88 -4.66 1.04
C PHE A 22 -4.29 -6.07 0.60
N CYS A 23 -5.50 -6.48 0.98
CA CYS A 23 -5.91 -7.89 0.95
C CYS A 23 -6.99 -8.21 -0.10
N GLN A 24 -7.74 -7.22 -0.57
CA GLN A 24 -8.80 -7.37 -1.58
C GLN A 24 -8.83 -6.18 -2.54
N LEU A 25 -9.25 -6.40 -3.77
CA LEU A 25 -9.47 -5.33 -4.76
C LEU A 25 -10.94 -5.31 -5.15
N GLU A 26 -11.51 -4.12 -5.23
CA GLU A 26 -12.82 -3.87 -5.84
C GLU A 26 -12.62 -3.31 -7.25
N SER A 27 -13.21 -3.97 -8.26
CA SER A 27 -13.18 -3.53 -9.67
C SER A 27 -14.53 -3.84 -10.33
N GLY A 28 -15.04 -2.93 -11.16
CA GLY A 28 -16.31 -3.13 -11.90
C GLY A 28 -17.52 -3.42 -10.99
N GLY A 29 -17.54 -2.87 -9.77
CA GLY A 29 -18.59 -3.15 -8.77
C GLY A 29 -18.48 -4.50 -8.07
N THR A 30 -17.46 -5.30 -8.37
CA THR A 30 -17.18 -6.58 -7.71
C THR A 30 -16.04 -6.44 -6.72
N THR A 31 -16.29 -6.79 -5.45
CA THR A 31 -15.20 -6.98 -4.47
C THR A 31 -14.70 -8.42 -4.56
N TYR A 32 -13.45 -8.61 -4.98
CA TYR A 32 -12.84 -9.93 -5.11
C TYR A 32 -12.46 -10.51 -3.74
N PRO A 33 -12.47 -11.85 -3.55
CA PRO A 33 -12.10 -12.49 -2.28
C PRO A 33 -10.67 -12.16 -1.81
N VAL A 34 -10.40 -12.35 -0.52
CA VAL A 34 -9.06 -12.11 0.06
C VAL A 34 -7.97 -12.88 -0.69
N GLY A 35 -6.97 -12.15 -1.18
CA GLY A 35 -5.84 -12.69 -1.94
C GLY A 35 -6.18 -13.17 -3.36
N HIS A 36 -7.43 -13.00 -3.84
CA HIS A 36 -7.76 -13.26 -5.23
C HIS A 36 -7.07 -12.19 -6.10
N GLY A 37 -6.10 -12.62 -6.93
CA GLY A 37 -5.36 -11.70 -7.78
C GLY A 37 -4.37 -10.81 -7.03
N ILE A 38 -4.12 -11.03 -5.73
CA ILE A 38 -3.23 -10.19 -4.90
C ILE A 38 -2.23 -11.08 -4.18
N ARG A 39 -0.96 -10.67 -4.19
CA ARG A 39 0.14 -11.37 -3.53
C ARG A 39 0.22 -10.96 -2.05
N VAL A 40 -0.72 -11.47 -1.26
CA VAL A 40 -0.84 -11.11 0.16
C VAL A 40 0.20 -11.82 1.04
N PRO A 41 0.81 -11.15 2.02
CA PRO A 41 1.54 -11.80 3.11
C PRO A 41 0.57 -12.38 4.15
N THR A 42 1.07 -13.26 5.02
CA THR A 42 0.31 -13.72 6.21
C THR A 42 0.51 -12.84 7.43
N TYR A 43 1.67 -12.17 7.52
CA TYR A 43 2.01 -11.23 8.58
C TYR A 43 1.93 -9.80 8.03
N ASP A 44 1.34 -8.90 8.81
CA ASP A 44 1.02 -7.53 8.46
C ASP A 44 2.16 -6.54 8.73
N GLY A 45 3.35 -7.02 9.09
CA GLY A 45 4.51 -6.18 9.37
C GLY A 45 4.99 -5.36 8.15
N PRO A 46 5.72 -4.26 8.38
CA PRO A 46 6.16 -3.37 7.31
C PRO A 46 7.48 -3.85 6.68
N GLN A 47 7.77 -3.29 5.50
CA GLN A 47 9.12 -3.17 4.99
C GLN A 47 9.74 -1.84 5.44
N THR A 48 11.02 -1.82 5.75
CA THR A 48 11.73 -0.59 6.19
C THR A 48 12.98 -0.29 5.36
N SER A 49 13.53 -1.28 4.66
CA SER A 49 14.73 -1.12 3.82
C SER A 49 14.34 -0.79 2.38
N VAL A 50 14.36 0.49 2.03
CA VAL A 50 13.96 1.01 0.70
C VAL A 50 14.79 0.50 -0.48
N ASN A 51 16.01 0.04 -0.22
CA ASN A 51 16.90 -0.51 -1.26
C ASN A 51 16.71 -2.02 -1.47
N ALA A 52 15.84 -2.68 -0.71
CA ALA A 52 15.65 -4.11 -0.81
C ALA A 52 14.69 -4.46 -1.97
N PRO A 53 14.91 -5.57 -2.71
CA PRO A 53 14.01 -6.02 -3.77
C PRO A 53 12.54 -6.18 -3.32
N VAL A 54 12.33 -6.55 -2.07
CA VAL A 54 10.99 -6.73 -1.45
C VAL A 54 10.18 -5.43 -1.37
N MET A 55 10.80 -4.27 -1.60
CA MET A 55 10.09 -2.99 -1.68
C MET A 55 9.13 -2.90 -2.88
N ALA A 56 9.32 -3.75 -3.90
CA ALA A 56 8.44 -3.83 -5.06
C ALA A 56 7.04 -4.35 -4.71
N CYS A 57 6.94 -5.57 -4.19
CA CYS A 57 5.67 -6.28 -4.00
C CYS A 57 5.63 -7.07 -2.67
N ASN A 58 6.25 -6.55 -1.62
CA ASN A 58 6.49 -7.23 -0.34
C ASN A 58 7.36 -8.49 -0.51
N GLY A 59 7.62 -9.19 0.60
CA GLY A 59 8.46 -10.38 0.64
C GLY A 59 9.15 -10.53 1.98
N PRO A 60 10.16 -11.43 2.09
CA PRO A 60 10.88 -11.67 3.35
C PRO A 60 11.26 -10.36 4.07
N PRO A 61 10.99 -10.22 5.38
CA PRO A 61 10.58 -11.27 6.32
C PRO A 61 9.09 -11.66 6.28
N ASN A 62 8.27 -11.00 5.45
CA ASN A 62 6.82 -11.21 5.31
C ASN A 62 6.55 -11.99 4.00
N PRO A 63 6.69 -13.33 3.98
CA PRO A 63 6.52 -14.09 2.74
C PRO A 63 5.11 -13.90 2.18
N THR A 64 5.03 -13.62 0.87
CA THR A 64 3.76 -13.45 0.16
C THR A 64 3.29 -14.78 -0.43
N ARG A 65 1.97 -14.94 -0.55
CA ARG A 65 1.33 -16.07 -1.21
C ARG A 65 1.13 -15.75 -2.69
N PRO A 66 1.56 -16.63 -3.63
CA PRO A 66 1.27 -16.44 -5.05
C PRO A 66 -0.23 -16.55 -5.34
N SER A 67 -0.68 -15.92 -6.43
CA SER A 67 -2.04 -16.00 -6.95
C SER A 67 -2.03 -16.37 -8.44
N SER A 68 -2.88 -17.32 -8.84
CA SER A 68 -3.10 -17.70 -10.26
C SER A 68 -4.10 -16.81 -10.98
N GLU A 69 -4.76 -15.91 -10.25
CA GLU A 69 -5.89 -15.13 -10.73
C GLU A 69 -5.46 -13.76 -11.27
N ILE A 70 -6.21 -13.22 -12.23
CA ILE A 70 -6.02 -11.87 -12.77
C ILE A 70 -7.36 -11.16 -12.72
N ILE A 71 -7.37 -9.93 -12.20
CA ILE A 71 -8.60 -9.14 -12.04
C ILE A 71 -8.82 -8.28 -13.29
N PRO A 72 -9.99 -8.36 -13.95
CA PRO A 72 -10.33 -7.45 -15.04
C PRO A 72 -10.56 -6.03 -14.52
N VAL A 73 -10.00 -5.05 -15.24
CA VAL A 73 -10.08 -3.62 -14.92
C VAL A 73 -10.31 -2.85 -16.21
N THR A 74 -11.31 -1.96 -16.21
CA THR A 74 -11.55 -1.07 -17.36
C THR A 74 -10.69 0.18 -17.20
N ALA A 75 -9.94 0.56 -18.24
CA ALA A 75 -9.21 1.83 -18.26
C ALA A 75 -10.19 3.01 -18.07
N GLY A 76 -9.77 4.06 -17.36
CA GLY A 76 -10.62 5.20 -16.98
C GLY A 76 -11.56 4.92 -15.80
N SER A 77 -11.64 3.69 -15.30
CA SER A 77 -12.45 3.38 -14.12
C SER A 77 -11.68 3.59 -12.81
N ASN A 78 -12.41 3.62 -11.70
CA ASN A 78 -11.82 3.55 -10.36
C ASN A 78 -11.85 2.11 -9.84
N VAL A 79 -10.75 1.70 -9.23
CA VAL A 79 -10.68 0.49 -8.39
C VAL A 79 -10.51 0.90 -6.93
N SER A 80 -10.90 0.03 -5.99
CA SER A 80 -10.62 0.26 -4.56
C SER A 80 -9.67 -0.82 -4.04
N ALA A 81 -8.45 -0.44 -3.68
CA ALA A 81 -7.58 -1.30 -2.88
C ALA A 81 -8.12 -1.33 -1.44
N ILE A 82 -8.45 -2.52 -0.94
CA ILE A 82 -9.08 -2.72 0.37
C ILE A 82 -8.01 -3.18 1.36
N TRP A 83 -7.79 -2.34 2.36
CA TRP A 83 -6.82 -2.52 3.42
C TRP A 83 -7.47 -3.05 4.70
N ARG A 84 -6.81 -3.97 5.37
CA ARG A 84 -7.26 -4.61 6.62
C ARG A 84 -6.07 -4.84 7.54
N HIS A 85 -6.31 -4.86 8.86
CA HIS A 85 -5.25 -5.16 9.81
C HIS A 85 -4.69 -6.58 9.60
N THR A 86 -5.58 -7.56 9.49
CA THR A 86 -5.24 -8.96 9.14
C THR A 86 -6.08 -9.45 7.97
N LEU A 87 -5.78 -10.64 7.45
CA LEU A 87 -6.54 -11.26 6.35
C LEU A 87 -7.99 -11.59 6.74
N GLU A 88 -8.29 -11.70 8.03
CA GLU A 88 -9.61 -11.98 8.59
C GLU A 88 -10.31 -10.74 9.16
N SER A 89 -9.63 -9.58 9.17
CA SER A 89 -10.17 -8.34 9.73
C SER A 89 -11.31 -7.77 8.87
N GLY A 90 -12.27 -7.12 9.54
CA GLY A 90 -13.40 -6.45 8.90
C GLY A 90 -13.15 -4.97 8.60
N PRO A 91 -14.13 -4.26 8.01
CA PRO A 91 -14.02 -2.84 7.63
C PRO A 91 -13.76 -1.87 8.79
N GLY A 92 -14.01 -2.28 10.04
CA GLY A 92 -13.70 -1.50 11.24
C GLY A 92 -12.29 -1.73 11.80
N ASP A 93 -11.46 -2.53 11.14
CA ASP A 93 -10.12 -2.94 11.60
C ASP A 93 -9.13 -2.90 10.44
N VAL A 94 -8.60 -1.70 10.16
CA VAL A 94 -7.80 -1.38 8.97
C VAL A 94 -6.31 -1.23 9.29
N MET A 95 -6.00 -0.25 10.14
CA MET A 95 -4.66 0.12 10.60
C MET A 95 -4.83 1.02 11.82
N ASP A 96 -3.86 1.06 12.73
CA ASP A 96 -3.94 1.97 13.88
C ASP A 96 -3.93 3.44 13.41
N PRO A 97 -4.84 4.30 13.90
CA PRO A 97 -4.94 5.70 13.49
C PRO A 97 -3.67 6.55 13.71
N GLY A 98 -2.75 6.10 14.56
CA GLY A 98 -1.43 6.70 14.75
C GLY A 98 -0.47 6.47 13.57
N HIS A 99 -0.77 5.54 12.66
CA HIS A 99 0.00 5.28 11.44
C HIS A 99 -0.29 6.33 10.35
N LYS A 100 0.01 7.59 10.68
CA LYS A 100 -0.13 8.73 9.79
C LYS A 100 0.91 8.69 8.68
N GLY A 101 0.46 8.92 7.45
CA GLY A 101 1.35 9.07 6.29
C GLY A 101 0.61 8.94 4.96
N PRO A 102 1.34 8.96 3.83
CA PRO A 102 0.72 8.97 2.51
C PRO A 102 0.13 7.62 2.13
N THR A 103 -0.77 7.66 1.13
CA THR A 103 -1.10 6.49 0.30
C THR A 103 -0.70 6.74 -1.14
N MET A 104 -0.23 5.69 -1.81
CA MET A 104 0.25 5.75 -3.18
C MET A 104 -0.23 4.54 -3.97
N ALA A 105 -0.26 4.67 -5.29
CA ALA A 105 -0.49 3.56 -6.19
C ALA A 105 0.39 3.69 -7.44
N TYR A 106 0.90 2.56 -7.92
CA TYR A 106 1.77 2.46 -9.08
C TYR A 106 1.29 1.35 -10.00
N LEU A 107 1.52 1.53 -11.30
CA LEU A 107 1.32 0.48 -12.29
C LEU A 107 2.65 0.11 -12.94
N ARG A 108 2.77 -1.15 -13.36
CA ARG A 108 3.84 -1.65 -14.20
C ARG A 108 3.26 -2.58 -15.25
N LYS A 109 3.47 -2.27 -16.52
CA LYS A 109 3.09 -3.16 -17.63
C LYS A 109 3.95 -4.41 -17.56
N VAL A 110 3.33 -5.57 -17.74
CA VAL A 110 4.02 -6.87 -17.75
C VAL A 110 3.50 -7.76 -18.88
N SER A 111 4.29 -8.75 -19.26
CA SER A 111 3.86 -9.79 -20.20
C SER A 111 2.98 -10.84 -19.54
N ASP A 112 3.27 -11.17 -18.27
CA ASP A 112 2.50 -12.10 -17.45
C ASP A 112 2.50 -11.64 -15.98
N ALA A 113 1.35 -11.14 -15.52
CA ALA A 113 1.17 -10.64 -14.16
C ALA A 113 1.17 -11.76 -13.11
N LYS A 114 1.06 -13.03 -13.49
CA LYS A 114 1.15 -14.15 -12.55
C LYS A 114 2.59 -14.47 -12.15
N THR A 115 3.55 -14.15 -13.01
CA THR A 115 4.95 -14.58 -12.85
C THR A 115 5.93 -13.42 -12.71
N ASP A 116 5.64 -12.22 -13.22
CA ASP A 116 6.53 -11.06 -13.06
C ASP A 116 6.67 -10.67 -11.59
N THR A 117 7.89 -10.60 -11.06
CA THR A 117 8.15 -10.32 -9.64
C THR A 117 7.88 -8.87 -9.23
N GLY A 118 7.79 -7.95 -10.19
CA GLY A 118 7.70 -6.51 -9.97
C GLY A 118 9.03 -5.84 -9.64
N VAL A 119 10.13 -6.58 -9.50
CA VAL A 119 11.44 -6.00 -9.18
C VAL A 119 12.04 -5.30 -10.41
N GLY A 120 12.63 -4.12 -10.20
CA GLY A 120 13.32 -3.35 -11.24
C GLY A 120 12.42 -2.31 -11.94
N ASP A 121 12.82 -1.91 -13.15
CA ASP A 121 12.19 -0.83 -13.91
C ASP A 121 10.79 -1.16 -14.44
N GLY A 122 10.04 -0.13 -14.81
CA GLY A 122 8.72 -0.25 -15.45
C GLY A 122 7.57 0.33 -14.63
N TRP A 123 7.84 0.83 -13.41
CA TRP A 123 6.82 1.41 -12.55
C TRP A 123 6.57 2.87 -12.85
N PHE A 124 5.31 3.29 -12.84
CA PHE A 124 4.90 4.68 -12.88
C PHE A 124 3.80 4.93 -11.84
N LYS A 125 3.86 6.07 -11.16
CA LYS A 125 2.88 6.44 -10.12
C LYS A 125 1.59 6.89 -10.79
N ILE A 126 0.44 6.44 -10.29
CA ILE A 126 -0.89 6.87 -10.75
C ILE A 126 -1.71 7.54 -9.66
N SER A 127 -1.31 7.43 -8.40
CA SER A 127 -1.91 8.14 -7.27
C SER A 127 -0.88 8.40 -6.17
N GLY A 128 -1.00 9.53 -5.49
CA GLY A 128 -0.16 9.93 -4.37
C GLY A 128 -0.86 10.95 -3.49
N ILE A 129 -1.49 10.49 -2.41
CA ILE A 129 -2.22 11.32 -1.46
C ILE A 129 -1.36 11.47 -0.20
N GLY A 130 -0.80 12.66 -0.03
CA GLY A 130 0.06 13.02 1.11
C GLY A 130 -0.72 13.59 2.29
N TYR A 131 -0.21 14.69 2.84
CA TYR A 131 -0.89 15.46 3.89
C TYR A 131 -1.63 16.64 3.28
N ASN A 132 -2.88 16.86 3.73
CA ASN A 132 -3.65 18.04 3.38
C ASN A 132 -4.46 18.53 4.60
N GLY A 133 -4.13 19.71 5.11
CA GLY A 133 -4.99 20.44 6.05
C GLY A 133 -5.35 19.72 7.35
N GLY A 134 -4.48 18.84 7.85
CA GLY A 134 -4.70 18.04 9.08
C GLY A 134 -4.94 16.57 8.81
N THR A 135 -5.16 16.19 7.56
CA THR A 135 -5.56 14.86 7.15
C THR A 135 -4.47 14.20 6.31
N TRP A 136 -4.07 13.01 6.69
CA TRP A 136 -3.16 12.17 5.90
C TRP A 136 -3.91 11.26 4.93
N GLY A 137 -3.23 10.79 3.88
CA GLY A 137 -3.75 9.75 2.99
C GLY A 137 -4.24 8.52 3.77
N SER A 138 -3.47 8.05 4.76
CA SER A 138 -3.87 6.92 5.60
C SER A 138 -5.15 7.19 6.40
N ASP A 139 -5.39 8.42 6.84
CA ASP A 139 -6.63 8.80 7.53
C ASP A 139 -7.85 8.68 6.63
N ILE A 140 -7.71 9.05 5.35
CA ILE A 140 -8.77 8.90 4.36
C ILE A 140 -9.10 7.42 4.19
N VAL A 141 -8.10 6.55 4.08
CA VAL A 141 -8.31 5.10 3.92
C VAL A 141 -8.93 4.47 5.16
N ILE A 142 -8.42 4.77 6.36
CA ILE A 142 -8.95 4.26 7.63
C ILE A 142 -10.41 4.69 7.82
N ASN A 143 -10.71 5.97 7.61
CA ASN A 143 -12.07 6.49 7.76
C ASN A 143 -13.02 6.03 6.65
N ASN A 144 -12.49 5.64 5.48
CA ASN A 144 -13.25 5.05 4.38
C ASN A 144 -13.29 3.51 4.44
N GLN A 145 -13.28 2.93 5.65
CA GLN A 145 -13.41 1.49 5.87
C GLN A 145 -12.35 0.66 5.12
N GLY A 146 -11.15 1.21 5.00
CA GLY A 146 -10.00 0.59 4.33
C GLY A 146 -10.00 0.72 2.81
N LYS A 147 -10.93 1.46 2.19
CA LYS A 147 -10.96 1.65 0.74
C LYS A 147 -10.03 2.80 0.31
N GLN A 148 -8.90 2.44 -0.31
CA GLN A 148 -8.07 3.35 -1.10
C GLN A 148 -8.57 3.38 -2.55
N VAL A 149 -9.26 4.45 -2.94
CA VAL A 149 -9.77 4.63 -4.30
C VAL A 149 -8.63 5.05 -5.23
N ILE A 150 -8.46 4.33 -6.34
CA ILE A 150 -7.37 4.50 -7.29
C ILE A 150 -7.98 4.61 -8.69
N HIS A 151 -7.68 5.71 -9.39
CA HIS A 151 -8.08 5.91 -10.77
C HIS A 151 -7.10 5.21 -11.71
N ILE A 152 -7.61 4.42 -12.64
CA ILE A 152 -6.82 3.73 -13.66
C ILE A 152 -6.84 4.60 -14.92
N PRO A 153 -5.70 5.13 -15.41
CA PRO A 153 -5.71 6.06 -16.53
C PRO A 153 -6.32 5.46 -17.80
N GLU A 154 -7.18 6.21 -18.47
CA GLU A 154 -7.89 5.84 -19.69
C GLU A 154 -6.99 5.71 -20.92
N CYS A 155 -5.85 6.40 -20.90
CA CYS A 155 -4.90 6.43 -22.02
C CYS A 155 -3.92 5.25 -22.03
N LEU A 156 -3.99 4.35 -21.05
CA LEU A 156 -3.13 3.17 -21.01
C LEU A 156 -3.34 2.27 -22.24
N GLU A 157 -2.33 1.48 -22.56
CA GLU A 157 -2.50 0.35 -23.46
C GLU A 157 -3.24 -0.79 -22.75
N ASP A 158 -3.96 -1.60 -23.52
CA ASP A 158 -4.57 -2.80 -23.01
C ASP A 158 -3.50 -3.85 -22.64
N GLY A 159 -3.84 -4.72 -21.69
CA GLY A 159 -3.01 -5.86 -21.32
C GLY A 159 -2.79 -6.00 -19.83
N GLN A 160 -1.84 -6.87 -19.47
CA GLN A 160 -1.53 -7.16 -18.08
C GLN A 160 -0.64 -6.12 -17.42
N TYR A 161 -0.97 -5.82 -16.16
CA TYR A 161 -0.22 -4.94 -15.28
C TYR A 161 -0.11 -5.54 -13.88
N LEU A 162 0.94 -5.13 -13.15
CA LEU A 162 0.93 -5.15 -11.70
C LEU A 162 0.46 -3.81 -11.17
N LEU A 163 -0.52 -3.84 -10.27
CA LEU A 163 -0.97 -2.68 -9.48
C LEU A 163 -0.38 -2.79 -8.07
N ARG A 164 0.56 -1.90 -7.74
CA ARG A 164 1.14 -1.79 -6.40
C ARG A 164 0.42 -0.68 -5.64
N ALA A 165 -0.37 -1.04 -4.64
CA ALA A 165 -0.95 -0.09 -3.71
C ALA A 165 -0.08 -0.03 -2.44
N GLU A 166 0.10 1.16 -1.88
CA GLU A 166 0.99 1.36 -0.75
C GLU A 166 0.42 2.36 0.27
N MET A 167 0.61 2.05 1.55
CA MET A 167 0.54 2.99 2.65
C MET A 167 1.92 3.10 3.32
N VAL A 168 2.32 4.31 3.70
CA VAL A 168 3.55 4.53 4.47
C VAL A 168 3.18 5.14 5.81
N ALA A 169 3.57 4.50 6.91
CA ALA A 169 3.39 5.03 8.25
C ALA A 169 4.67 5.75 8.72
N LEU A 170 4.49 6.99 9.18
CA LEU A 170 5.59 7.90 9.50
C LEU A 170 5.75 8.17 11.00
N HIS A 171 5.02 7.47 11.86
CA HIS A 171 5.09 7.66 13.31
C HIS A 171 6.49 7.39 13.90
N GLY A 172 7.26 6.50 13.27
CA GLY A 172 8.66 6.22 13.62
C GLY A 172 9.70 6.97 12.77
N ALA A 173 9.26 7.77 11.79
CA ALA A 173 10.11 8.25 10.69
C ALA A 173 11.11 9.35 11.05
N ARG A 174 11.16 9.82 12.31
CA ARG A 174 12.20 10.77 12.76
C ARG A 174 13.61 10.17 12.79
N SER A 175 13.70 8.83 12.72
CA SER A 175 14.94 8.08 12.72
C SER A 175 15.15 7.37 11.38
N PRO A 176 16.41 7.18 10.93
CA PRO A 176 16.70 6.37 9.75
C PRO A 176 16.05 4.98 9.82
N ASN A 177 15.45 4.52 8.71
CA ASN A 177 14.67 3.28 8.60
C ASN A 177 13.45 3.19 9.54
N GLY A 178 13.01 4.31 10.11
CA GLY A 178 11.83 4.38 10.97
C GLY A 178 10.50 4.51 10.23
N ALA A 179 10.53 4.90 8.95
CA ALA A 179 9.35 4.85 8.08
C ALA A 179 9.00 3.39 7.76
N GLN A 180 7.71 3.09 7.80
CA GLN A 180 7.17 1.75 7.62
C GLN A 180 6.35 1.71 6.34
N PHE A 181 6.74 0.86 5.40
CA PHE A 181 6.13 0.74 4.09
C PHE A 181 5.28 -0.55 4.04
N TYR A 182 4.00 -0.41 3.73
CA TYR A 182 3.05 -1.51 3.54
C TYR A 182 2.61 -1.50 2.10
N MET A 183 2.96 -2.53 1.33
CA MET A 183 2.57 -2.61 -0.07
C MET A 183 2.27 -4.05 -0.48
N GLU A 184 1.26 -4.23 -1.33
CA GLU A 184 1.00 -5.48 -2.02
C GLU A 184 0.77 -5.20 -3.51
N CYS A 185 0.97 -6.24 -4.32
CA CYS A 185 0.76 -6.18 -5.76
C CYS A 185 -0.46 -7.00 -6.17
N ALA A 186 -1.39 -6.35 -6.84
CA ALA A 186 -2.49 -6.98 -7.56
C ALA A 186 -2.11 -7.26 -9.02
N GLN A 187 -2.63 -8.35 -9.55
CA GLN A 187 -2.47 -8.82 -10.92
C GLN A 187 -3.73 -8.42 -11.68
N ILE A 188 -3.61 -7.48 -12.62
CA ILE A 188 -4.77 -6.92 -13.33
C ILE A 188 -4.63 -7.05 -14.85
N GLU A 189 -5.76 -7.20 -15.54
CA GLU A 189 -5.88 -7.10 -16.99
C GLU A 189 -6.64 -5.80 -17.29
N VAL A 190 -5.95 -4.83 -17.88
CA VAL A 190 -6.55 -3.55 -18.27
C VAL A 190 -7.12 -3.67 -19.68
N THR A 191 -8.37 -3.25 -19.86
CA THR A 191 -9.02 -3.20 -21.18
C THR A 191 -9.72 -1.88 -21.44
N GLY A 192 -9.91 -1.55 -22.72
CA GLY A 192 -10.62 -0.33 -23.14
C GLY A 192 -9.78 0.95 -23.06
N GLY A 193 -8.47 0.82 -22.94
CA GLY A 193 -7.54 1.94 -22.97
C GLY A 193 -7.24 2.41 -24.40
N THR A 194 -6.85 3.68 -24.56
CA THR A 194 -6.56 4.24 -25.89
C THR A 194 -5.17 3.85 -26.43
N GLY A 195 -4.26 3.37 -25.56
CA GLY A 195 -2.88 3.06 -25.92
C GLY A 195 -2.01 4.28 -26.24
N ALA A 196 -2.48 5.50 -25.94
CA ALA A 196 -1.73 6.73 -26.23
C ALA A 196 -0.65 7.04 -25.18
N ALA A 197 -0.73 6.44 -23.99
CA ALA A 197 0.17 6.71 -22.88
C ALA A 197 1.63 6.31 -23.18
N LYS A 198 2.56 7.16 -22.76
CA LYS A 198 4.00 6.87 -22.70
C LYS A 198 4.55 7.33 -21.34
N PRO A 199 4.18 6.64 -20.24
CA PRO A 199 4.63 7.04 -18.92
C PRO A 199 6.15 6.89 -18.83
N GLN A 200 6.81 7.87 -18.21
CA GLN A 200 8.18 7.67 -17.75
C GLN A 200 8.15 6.64 -16.62
N THR A 201 8.98 5.61 -16.74
CA THR A 201 9.08 4.52 -15.77
C THR A 201 10.29 4.67 -14.88
N TYR A 202 10.22 4.00 -13.73
CA TYR A 202 11.22 4.02 -12.69
C TYR A 202 11.36 2.62 -12.07
N SER A 203 12.47 2.41 -11.38
CA SER A 203 12.79 1.13 -10.72
C SER A 203 12.32 1.07 -9.27
N ILE A 204 11.73 -0.07 -8.88
CA ILE A 204 11.52 -0.42 -7.48
C ILE A 204 12.30 -1.71 -7.18
N PRO A 205 13.31 -1.68 -6.29
CA PRO A 205 13.82 -0.53 -5.53
C PRO A 205 14.50 0.52 -6.43
N GLY A 206 14.57 1.77 -5.95
CA GLY A 206 15.22 2.88 -6.67
C GLY A 206 14.47 4.21 -6.58
N ILE A 207 13.13 4.18 -6.56
CA ILE A 207 12.30 5.40 -6.41
C ILE A 207 12.36 6.06 -5.03
N TYR A 208 12.84 5.35 -4.01
CA TYR A 208 12.89 5.81 -2.62
C TYR A 208 14.33 5.90 -2.15
N SER A 209 14.65 6.97 -1.44
CA SER A 209 15.86 7.11 -0.64
C SER A 209 15.50 7.18 0.84
N GLY A 210 16.33 6.59 1.70
CA GLY A 210 16.17 6.70 3.16
C GLY A 210 16.30 8.14 3.67
N ASN A 211 16.82 9.06 2.86
CA ASN A 211 16.94 10.48 3.16
C ASN A 211 15.89 11.36 2.44
N ASP A 212 14.93 10.76 1.72
CA ASP A 212 13.86 11.54 1.10
C ASP A 212 13.10 12.33 2.18
N PRO A 213 12.73 13.60 1.92
CA PRO A 213 12.02 14.42 2.91
C PRO A 213 10.65 13.86 3.28
N GLY A 214 10.08 12.99 2.45
CA GLY A 214 8.85 12.25 2.73
C GLY A 214 9.04 10.93 3.48
N VAL A 215 10.29 10.50 3.71
CA VAL A 215 10.68 9.21 4.33
C VAL A 215 11.39 9.41 5.68
N LEU A 216 12.32 10.37 5.78
CA LEU A 216 12.98 10.74 7.06
C LEU A 216 12.42 12.08 7.53
N ILE A 217 11.43 12.03 8.42
CA ILE A 217 10.63 13.19 8.84
C ILE A 217 10.07 13.02 10.25
N ASP A 218 10.05 14.11 11.02
CA ASP A 218 9.42 14.15 12.35
C ASP A 218 8.01 14.76 12.28
N ILE A 219 6.99 13.95 11.99
CA ILE A 219 5.61 14.41 11.78
C ILE A 219 4.97 15.09 13.01
N TYR A 220 5.59 15.04 14.18
CA TYR A 220 5.08 15.64 15.43
C TYR A 220 5.66 17.02 15.72
N ASN A 221 6.66 17.47 14.96
CA ASN A 221 7.27 18.77 15.14
C ASN A 221 6.30 19.89 14.71
N THR A 222 5.87 20.73 15.65
CA THR A 222 4.91 21.83 15.43
C THR A 222 5.43 22.93 14.49
N ASN A 223 6.73 22.97 14.21
CA ASN A 223 7.35 23.90 13.26
C ASN A 223 7.40 23.35 11.83
N LEU A 224 7.13 22.05 11.62
CA LEU A 224 6.82 21.58 10.28
C LEU A 224 5.47 22.18 9.93
N ASN A 225 5.47 23.22 9.10
CA ASN A 225 4.31 23.52 8.29
C ASN A 225 4.06 22.27 7.45
N GLN A 226 3.27 21.32 7.96
CA GLN A 226 2.88 20.09 7.27
C GLN A 226 2.22 20.39 5.89
N LYS A 227 1.95 21.66 5.58
CA LYS A 227 1.58 22.22 4.29
C LYS A 227 2.52 21.90 3.11
N GLU A 228 3.69 21.31 3.32
CA GLU A 228 4.60 20.92 2.23
C GLU A 228 5.12 19.47 2.34
N TYR A 229 4.32 18.54 2.89
CA TYR A 229 4.70 17.12 2.82
C TYR A 229 4.93 16.69 1.35
N VAL A 230 6.14 16.23 1.05
CA VAL A 230 6.50 15.71 -0.27
C VAL A 230 6.26 14.20 -0.27
N VAL A 231 5.29 13.75 -1.06
CA VAL A 231 5.05 12.32 -1.28
C VAL A 231 6.28 11.71 -1.97
N PRO A 232 6.92 10.67 -1.41
CA PRO A 232 8.15 10.11 -1.96
C PRO A 232 7.93 9.44 -3.33
N GLY A 233 9.00 9.26 -4.09
CA GLY A 233 8.96 8.68 -5.44
C GLY A 233 8.57 9.69 -6.54
N PRO A 234 8.43 9.22 -7.79
CA PRO A 234 8.21 10.09 -8.96
C PRO A 234 6.88 10.83 -8.91
N PRO A 235 6.68 11.90 -9.72
CA PRO A 235 5.37 12.53 -9.87
C PRO A 235 4.32 11.55 -10.41
N ALA A 236 3.04 11.79 -10.11
CA ALA A 236 1.95 11.01 -10.67
C ALA A 236 1.83 11.25 -12.18
N PHE A 237 1.67 10.17 -12.93
CA PHE A 237 1.34 10.20 -14.33
C PHE A 237 -0.09 10.70 -14.53
N THR A 238 -0.29 11.49 -15.58
CA THR A 238 -1.60 11.95 -16.03
C THR A 238 -1.73 11.70 -17.53
N CYS A 239 -2.91 11.29 -17.98
CA CYS A 239 -3.21 11.30 -19.40
C CYS A 239 -3.09 12.71 -19.98
N SER A 240 -2.63 12.78 -21.22
CA SER A 240 -2.40 14.01 -21.99
C SER A 240 -3.33 14.08 -23.18
#